data_AF-X1GJR0-F1
#
_entry.id   AF-X1GJR0-F1
#
_cell.length_a   1.000
_cell.length_b   1.000
_cell.length_c   1.000
_cell.angle_alpha   90.00
_cell.angle_beta   90.00
_cell.angle_gamma   90.00
#
_symmetry.space_group_name_H-M   'P 1'
#
loop_
_entity.id
_entity.type
_entity.pdbx_description
1 polymer ?
#
loop_
_entity_poly.entity_id
_entity_poly.type
_entity_poly.pdbx_seq_one_letter_code
_entity_poly.pdbx_strand_id
1 'polypeptide(L)'
;MQDSTEFNRWIKTHKPFHWFLEFNNIMNNGGFDVVIGNPPYVEYARVKDEYTIKNFYTEKCGNLYAFVIEKSLNLINKNGRFGMIVPISLPSTNRMHNLRKLLETKSSHLWCSNFSDRPGTLFTGVHQKYLQ
;
A
#
# COMPACT_ATOMS: atom_id res chain seq x y z
N MET A 1 -28.75 -25.70 -7.21
CA MET A 1 -28.74 -24.81 -6.04
C MET A 1 -27.56 -25.25 -5.19
N GLN A 2 -26.38 -24.66 -5.44
CA GLN A 2 -25.15 -25.07 -4.77
C GLN A 2 -25.05 -24.32 -3.43
N ASP A 3 -24.67 -25.08 -2.42
CA ASP A 3 -24.94 -24.96 -0.99
C ASP A 3 -24.77 -23.56 -0.34
N SER A 4 -25.90 -22.90 -0.06
CA SER A 4 -25.93 -21.63 0.70
C SER A 4 -25.40 -21.81 2.13
N THR A 5 -25.38 -23.04 2.66
CA THR A 5 -24.89 -23.36 4.00
C THR A 5 -23.36 -23.29 4.05
N GLU A 6 -22.67 -23.83 3.04
CA GLU A 6 -21.21 -23.78 2.96
C GLU A 6 -20.71 -22.35 2.75
N PHE A 7 -21.38 -21.58 1.89
CA PHE A 7 -21.06 -20.17 1.67
C PHE A 7 -21.22 -19.34 2.96
N ASN A 8 -22.32 -19.52 3.69
CA ASN A 8 -22.55 -18.82 4.96
C ASN A 8 -21.53 -19.22 6.05
N ARG A 9 -21.16 -20.50 6.10
CA ARG A 9 -20.09 -20.98 6.99
C ARG A 9 -18.74 -20.34 6.63
N TRP A 10 -18.43 -20.24 5.34
CA TRP A 10 -17.22 -19.59 4.86
C TRP A 10 -17.19 -18.10 5.24
N ILE A 11 -18.28 -17.34 5.01
CA ILE A 11 -18.37 -15.93 5.43
C ILE A 11 -18.12 -15.78 6.93
N LYS A 12 -18.78 -16.60 7.77
CA LYS A 12 -18.63 -16.50 9.23
C LYS A 12 -17.20 -16.79 9.71
N THR A 13 -16.53 -17.75 9.06
CA THR A 13 -15.18 -18.20 9.46
C THR A 13 -14.07 -17.32 8.91
N HIS A 14 -14.23 -16.79 7.69
CA HIS A 14 -13.17 -16.05 6.99
C HIS A 14 -13.36 -14.53 7.05
N LYS A 15 -14.57 -14.04 7.40
CA LYS A 15 -14.92 -12.61 7.50
C LYS A 15 -14.33 -11.79 6.33
N PRO A 16 -14.75 -12.10 5.09
CA PRO A 16 -14.15 -11.50 3.91
C PRO A 16 -14.34 -10.00 3.92
N PHE A 17 -13.28 -9.26 3.62
CA PHE A 17 -13.30 -7.81 3.55
C PHE A 17 -13.29 -7.35 2.10
N HIS A 18 -14.20 -6.45 1.75
CA HIS A 18 -14.18 -5.79 0.45
C HIS A 18 -14.56 -4.32 0.57
N TRP A 19 -13.68 -3.41 0.14
CA TRP A 19 -13.85 -1.97 0.28
C TRP A 19 -15.21 -1.44 -0.20
N PHE A 20 -15.73 -1.95 -1.33
CA PHE A 20 -17.03 -1.55 -1.86
C PHE A 20 -18.22 -1.97 -0.97
N LEU A 21 -18.11 -3.08 -0.24
CA LEU A 21 -19.16 -3.57 0.65
C LEU A 21 -19.09 -2.82 1.99
N GLU A 22 -17.88 -2.68 2.54
CA GLU A 22 -17.65 -2.08 3.86
C GLU A 22 -17.82 -0.55 3.85
N PHE A 23 -17.46 0.10 2.75
CA PHE A 23 -17.46 1.56 2.60
C PHE A 23 -18.28 1.99 1.39
N ASN A 24 -19.48 1.40 1.23
CA ASN A 24 -20.30 1.58 0.03
C ASN A 24 -20.53 3.06 -0.33
N ASN A 25 -20.93 3.89 0.64
CA ASN A 25 -21.16 5.31 0.41
C ASN A 25 -19.89 6.05 -0.05
N ILE A 26 -18.73 5.73 0.54
CA ILE A 26 -17.45 6.36 0.18
C ILE A 26 -17.03 5.92 -1.23
N MET A 27 -17.12 4.63 -1.52
CA MET A 27 -16.74 4.08 -2.82
C MET A 27 -17.67 4.56 -3.94
N ASN A 28 -18.98 4.70 -3.68
CA ASN A 28 -19.94 5.29 -4.63
C ASN A 28 -19.70 6.79 -4.87
N ASN A 29 -19.13 7.49 -3.88
CA ASN A 29 -18.73 8.90 -4.02
C ASN A 29 -17.32 9.05 -4.63
N GLY A 30 -16.77 7.98 -5.21
CA GLY A 30 -15.51 8.00 -5.95
C GLY A 30 -14.27 7.67 -5.11
N GLY A 31 -14.41 7.39 -3.82
CA GLY A 31 -13.30 7.00 -2.93
C GLY A 31 -13.09 7.95 -1.76
N PHE A 32 -12.04 7.67 -0.97
CA PHE A 32 -11.69 8.45 0.22
C PHE A 32 -11.20 9.85 -0.15
N ASP A 33 -11.53 10.86 0.67
CA ASP A 33 -10.98 12.21 0.53
C ASP A 33 -9.53 12.30 0.99
N VAL A 34 -9.15 11.50 2.00
CA VAL A 34 -7.81 11.48 2.57
C VAL A 34 -7.38 10.06 2.88
N VAL A 35 -6.16 9.69 2.47
CA VAL A 35 -5.51 8.43 2.88
C VAL A 35 -4.13 8.73 3.44
N ILE A 36 -3.92 8.48 4.73
CA ILE A 36 -2.63 8.68 5.39
C ILE A 36 -2.11 7.38 6.02
N GLY A 37 -0.79 7.19 6.07
CA GLY A 37 -0.24 6.01 6.72
C GLY A 37 1.27 5.95 6.85
N ASN A 38 1.71 5.01 7.69
CA ASN A 38 3.07 4.52 7.74
C ASN A 38 3.05 3.04 7.28
N PRO A 39 3.10 2.78 5.96
CA PRO A 39 3.00 1.43 5.43
C PRO A 39 4.14 0.52 5.93
N PRO A 40 3.95 -0.82 5.93
CA PRO A 40 4.98 -1.76 6.39
C PRO A 40 6.21 -1.77 5.47
N TYR A 41 7.41 -1.75 6.06
CA TYR A 41 8.69 -1.77 5.35
C TYR A 41 9.26 -3.18 5.24
N VAL A 42 8.46 -4.11 4.72
CA VAL A 42 8.76 -5.54 4.66
C VAL A 42 8.95 -5.96 3.20
N GLU A 43 9.97 -6.78 2.94
CA GLU A 43 10.19 -7.35 1.61
C GLU A 43 9.10 -8.40 1.31
N TYR A 44 8.49 -8.31 0.11
CA TYR A 44 7.39 -9.18 -0.30
C TYR A 44 7.78 -10.67 -0.24
N ALA A 45 9.04 -11.00 -0.53
CA ALA A 45 9.56 -12.35 -0.42
C ALA A 45 9.36 -12.99 0.97
N ARG A 46 9.25 -12.21 2.04
CA ARG A 46 9.04 -12.73 3.41
C ARG A 46 7.61 -13.18 3.69
N VAL A 47 6.64 -12.72 2.90
CA VAL A 47 5.20 -12.98 3.13
C VAL A 47 4.53 -13.64 1.93
N LYS A 48 5.27 -13.84 0.83
CA LYS A 48 4.73 -14.36 -0.44
C LYS A 48 4.18 -15.78 -0.32
N ASP A 49 4.69 -16.55 0.64
CA ASP A 49 4.20 -17.91 0.94
C ASP A 49 2.88 -17.89 1.75
N GLU A 50 2.60 -16.79 2.46
CA GLU A 50 1.35 -16.61 3.22
C GLU A 50 0.24 -16.03 2.35
N TYR A 51 0.57 -15.06 1.50
CA TYR A 51 -0.38 -14.48 0.56
C TYR A 51 0.30 -13.95 -0.70
N THR A 52 -0.47 -13.90 -1.79
CA THR A 52 -0.03 -13.33 -3.06
C THR A 52 -0.88 -12.14 -3.46
N ILE A 53 -0.24 -11.14 -4.05
CA ILE A 53 -0.93 -10.04 -4.71
C ILE A 53 -1.24 -10.41 -6.15
N LYS A 54 -2.31 -9.82 -6.70
CA LYS A 54 -2.73 -10.04 -8.09
C LYS A 54 -2.87 -8.70 -8.79
N ASN A 55 -2.27 -8.57 -9.97
CA ASN A 55 -2.40 -7.42 -10.86
C ASN A 55 -1.89 -6.09 -10.28
N PHE A 56 -0.89 -6.13 -9.41
CA PHE A 56 -0.24 -4.91 -8.92
C PHE A 56 0.84 -4.45 -9.89
N TYR A 57 0.71 -3.23 -10.40
CA TYR A 57 1.74 -2.61 -11.25
C TYR A 57 3.09 -2.48 -10.52
N THR A 58 3.02 -2.32 -9.20
CA THR A 58 4.18 -2.17 -8.32
C THR A 58 4.75 -3.50 -7.82
N GLU A 59 4.25 -4.67 -8.23
CA GLU A 59 4.75 -5.99 -7.75
C GLU A 59 6.28 -6.10 -7.80
N LYS A 60 6.89 -5.65 -8.91
CA LYS A 60 8.35 -5.67 -9.13
C LYS A 60 9.14 -4.80 -8.15
N CYS A 61 8.50 -3.89 -7.41
CA CYS A 61 9.15 -3.08 -6.38
C CYS A 61 9.60 -3.94 -5.19
N GLY A 62 8.97 -5.10 -4.97
CA GLY A 62 9.42 -6.11 -4.01
C GLY A 62 9.26 -5.73 -2.53
N ASN A 63 8.64 -4.59 -2.21
CA ASN A 63 8.40 -4.18 -0.83
C ASN A 63 6.93 -3.81 -0.62
N LEU A 64 6.36 -4.23 0.52
CA LEU A 64 4.94 -4.12 0.79
C LEU A 64 4.42 -2.69 0.79
N TYR A 65 5.24 -1.70 1.15
CA TYR A 65 4.80 -0.32 1.12
C TYR A 65 4.41 0.14 -0.29
N ALA A 66 5.01 -0.42 -1.34
CA ALA A 66 4.66 -0.09 -2.71
C ALA A 66 3.23 -0.53 -3.04
N PHE A 67 2.83 -1.71 -2.53
CA PHE A 67 1.49 -2.26 -2.73
C PHE A 67 0.44 -1.47 -1.95
N VAL A 68 0.77 -1.07 -0.71
CA VAL A 68 -0.13 -0.22 0.08
C VAL A 68 -0.36 1.13 -0.59
N ILE A 69 0.69 1.74 -1.16
CA ILE A 69 0.55 3.00 -1.90
C ILE A 69 -0.30 2.81 -3.16
N GLU A 70 -0.02 1.79 -3.98
CA GLU A 70 -0.83 1.52 -5.17
C GLU A 70 -2.30 1.30 -4.82
N LYS A 71 -2.57 0.52 -3.76
CA LYS A 71 -3.94 0.31 -3.28
C LYS A 71 -4.58 1.62 -2.80
N SER A 72 -3.84 2.44 -2.06
CA SER A 72 -4.30 3.74 -1.56
C SER A 72 -4.67 4.68 -2.71
N LEU A 73 -3.83 4.76 -3.75
CA LEU A 73 -4.12 5.55 -4.96
C LEU A 73 -5.33 5.04 -5.75
N ASN A 74 -5.68 3.76 -5.63
CA ASN A 74 -6.89 3.19 -6.24
C ASN A 74 -8.15 3.38 -5.39
N LEU A 75 -8.00 3.70 -4.10
CA LEU A 75 -9.12 3.90 -3.17
C LEU A 75 -9.44 5.38 -2.95
N ILE A 76 -8.51 6.28 -3.29
CA ILE A 76 -8.68 7.71 -3.12
C ILE A 76 -9.52 8.30 -4.25
N ASN A 77 -10.35 9.29 -3.94
CA ASN A 77 -11.10 10.00 -4.96
C ASN A 77 -10.20 10.98 -5.75
N LYS A 78 -10.70 11.46 -6.89
CA LYS A 78 -9.95 12.31 -7.84
C LYS A 78 -9.40 13.61 -7.22
N ASN A 79 -10.07 14.15 -6.20
CA ASN A 79 -9.69 15.40 -5.54
C ASN A 79 -9.04 15.15 -4.17
N GLY A 80 -8.84 13.88 -3.81
CA GLY A 80 -8.36 13.49 -2.51
C GLY A 80 -6.85 13.70 -2.35
N ARG A 81 -6.40 13.65 -1.09
CA ARG A 81 -4.99 13.80 -0.71
C ARG A 81 -4.49 12.53 -0.06
N PHE A 82 -3.36 12.00 -0.54
CA PHE A 82 -2.70 10.89 0.14
C PHE A 82 -1.36 11.34 0.73
N GLY A 83 -0.98 10.75 1.85
CA GLY A 83 0.29 11.04 2.53
C GLY A 83 0.87 9.79 3.18
N MET A 84 2.11 9.44 2.85
CA MET A 84 2.74 8.22 3.34
C MET A 84 4.14 8.51 3.85
N ILE A 85 4.49 7.96 5.00
CA ILE A 85 5.87 7.92 5.48
C ILE A 85 6.51 6.66 4.88
N VAL A 86 7.56 6.83 4.06
CA VAL A 86 8.15 5.75 3.27
C VAL A 86 9.67 5.74 3.38
N PRO A 87 10.34 4.60 3.14
CA PRO A 87 11.79 4.55 3.15
C PRO A 87 12.40 5.38 2.01
N ILE A 88 13.59 5.91 2.24
CA ILE A 88 14.35 6.70 1.24
C ILE A 88 14.65 5.91 -0.05
N SER A 89 14.47 4.59 -0.04
CA SER A 89 14.58 3.76 -1.24
C SER A 89 13.58 4.13 -2.33
N LEU A 90 12.43 4.71 -1.99
CA LEU A 90 11.42 5.15 -2.96
C LEU A 90 12.00 6.17 -3.96
N PRO A 91 12.57 7.31 -3.54
CA PRO A 91 13.19 8.24 -4.47
C PRO A 91 14.56 7.78 -4.99
N SER A 92 15.30 6.94 -4.26
CA SER A 92 16.74 6.72 -4.52
C SER A 92 17.12 5.43 -5.24
N THR A 93 16.20 4.50 -5.51
CA THR A 93 16.54 3.19 -6.11
C THR A 93 15.83 2.93 -7.44
N ASN A 94 16.51 2.25 -8.38
CA ASN A 94 15.89 1.85 -9.65
C ASN A 94 14.74 0.86 -9.46
N ARG A 95 14.81 0.01 -8.42
CA ARG A 95 13.76 -0.95 -8.06
C ARG A 95 12.38 -0.30 -7.88
N MET A 96 12.35 0.94 -7.42
CA MET A 96 11.11 1.68 -7.13
C MET A 96 10.58 2.48 -8.34
N HIS A 97 11.10 2.24 -9.55
CA HIS A 97 10.70 2.96 -10.76
C HIS A 97 9.19 2.89 -11.04
N ASN A 98 8.57 1.70 -10.98
CA ASN A 98 7.13 1.57 -11.23
C ASN A 98 6.29 2.36 -10.23
N LEU A 99 6.70 2.37 -8.95
CA LEU A 99 6.00 3.15 -7.94
C LEU A 99 6.13 4.66 -8.20
N ARG A 100 7.33 5.15 -8.55
CA ARG A 100 7.51 6.56 -8.95
C ARG A 100 6.65 6.92 -10.16
N LYS A 101 6.63 6.05 -11.18
CA LYS A 101 5.80 6.27 -12.38
C LYS A 101 4.31 6.30 -12.04
N LEU A 102 3.86 5.44 -11.12
CA LEU A 102 2.48 5.44 -10.66
C LEU A 102 2.14 6.75 -9.91
N LEU A 103 3.03 7.21 -9.03
CA LEU A 103 2.86 8.46 -8.28
C LEU A 103 2.79 9.67 -9.23
N GLU A 104 3.70 9.76 -10.20
CA GLU A 104 3.72 10.80 -11.23
C GLU A 104 2.46 10.81 -12.10
N THR A 105 1.93 9.63 -12.45
CA THR A 105 0.77 9.53 -13.34
C THR A 105 -0.56 9.72 -12.62
N LYS A 106 -0.64 9.38 -11.34
CA LYS A 106 -1.88 9.46 -10.54
C LYS A 106 -2.01 10.76 -9.75
N SER A 107 -0.95 11.55 -9.60
CA SER A 107 -0.95 12.76 -8.79
C SER A 107 -0.85 14.01 -9.66
N SER A 108 -1.74 14.98 -9.48
CA SER A 108 -1.59 16.29 -10.11
C SER A 108 -0.48 17.13 -9.45
N HIS A 109 -0.27 16.91 -8.15
CA HIS A 109 0.78 17.52 -7.35
C HIS A 109 1.44 16.46 -6.48
N LEU A 110 2.76 16.44 -6.46
CA LEU A 110 3.54 15.50 -5.64
C LEU A 110 4.56 16.28 -4.82
N TRP A 111 4.41 16.23 -3.50
CA TRP A 111 5.35 16.83 -2.56
C TRP A 111 6.16 15.74 -1.87
N CYS A 112 7.48 15.89 -1.88
CA CYS A 112 8.41 14.97 -1.25
C CYS A 112 9.26 15.75 -0.24
N SER A 113 9.29 15.28 1.01
CA SER A 113 10.22 15.75 2.03
C SER A 113 11.12 14.59 2.41
N ASN A 114 12.42 14.73 2.14
CA ASN A 114 13.40 13.67 2.36
C ASN A 114 14.17 13.95 3.65
N PHE A 115 14.17 12.96 4.56
CA PHE A 115 14.89 13.02 5.82
C PHE A 115 16.01 11.98 5.79
N SER A 116 17.26 12.41 5.94
CA SER A 116 18.42 11.54 6.07
C SER A 116 18.54 10.97 7.49
N ASP A 117 19.28 9.88 7.62
CA ASP A 117 19.64 9.26 8.89
C ASP A 117 20.80 9.98 9.63
N ARG A 118 21.39 11.00 8.99
CA ARG A 118 22.46 11.83 9.55
C ARG A 118 21.98 13.25 9.81
N PRO A 119 22.32 13.86 10.97
CA PRO A 119 23.07 13.27 12.10
C PRO A 119 22.23 12.34 13.00
N GLY A 120 20.91 12.22 12.76
CA GLY A 120 20.03 11.37 13.56
C GLY A 120 18.92 10.75 12.71
N THR A 121 18.40 9.62 13.17
CA THR A 121 17.32 8.88 12.50
C THR A 121 15.97 9.42 12.92
N LEU A 122 15.01 9.42 11.99
CA LEU A 122 13.62 9.78 12.30
C LEU A 122 12.93 8.70 13.17
N PHE A 123 13.32 7.44 12.98
CA PHE A 123 12.81 6.30 13.74
C PHE A 123 13.98 5.39 14.14
N THR A 124 14.08 5.10 15.44
CA THR A 124 15.08 4.16 15.98
C THR A 124 14.73 2.71 15.61
N GLY A 125 15.73 1.90 15.25
CA GLY A 125 15.53 0.47 14.95
C GLY A 125 15.07 0.13 13.53
N VAL A 126 14.96 1.12 12.63
CA VAL A 126 14.48 0.93 11.24
C VAL A 126 15.61 0.57 10.26
N HIS A 127 16.86 0.59 10.72
CA HIS A 127 17.99 0.19 9.88
C HIS A 127 17.95 -1.31 9.58
N GLN A 128 17.57 -1.64 8.34
CA GLN A 128 17.66 -3.01 7.80
C GLN A 128 19.10 -3.56 7.71
N LYS A 129 20.12 -2.76 8.09
CA LYS A 129 21.54 -3.10 7.99
C LYS A 129 22.07 -4.04 9.10
N TYR A 130 21.27 -4.36 10.13
CA TYR A 130 21.73 -5.16 11.27
C TYR A 130 21.05 -6.53 11.43
N LEU A 131 20.37 -7.01 10.39
CA LEU A 131 19.90 -8.39 10.33
C LEU A 131 20.77 -9.14 9.30
N GLN A 132 22.03 -9.39 9.67
CA GLN A 132 22.87 -10.43 9.06
C GLN A 132 22.78 -11.69 9.92
#